data_AF-A0A2U9PU75-F1
#
_entry.id   AF-A0A2U9PU75-F1
#
_cell.length_a   1.000
_cell.length_b   1.000
_cell.length_c   1.000
_cell.angle_alpha   90.00
_cell.angle_beta   90.00
_cell.angle_gamma   90.00
#
_symmetry.space_group_name_H-M   'P 1'
#
loop_
_entity.id
_entity.type
_entity.pdbx_description
1 polymer ?
#
loop_
_entity_poly.entity_id
_entity_poly.type
_entity_poly.pdbx_seq_one_letter_code
_entity_poly.pdbx_strand_id
1 'polypeptide(L)'
;MVVAQEIAKLPAPHGGSQWVQVRDGHTTDCRLHWVQVGLTDPQPNSVGQLLFFDRQTPLGTATPEPRPYINVVNNGEDTVTVNYQWQQGEDTPEAPTGIATVRFRIGDDGRLVAVDPLPSL
;
A
#
# COMPACT_ATOMS: atom_id res chain seq x y z
N MET A 1 -12.34 -14.14 -6.75
CA MET A 1 -12.25 -12.68 -6.93
C MET A 1 -10.80 -12.30 -7.10
N VAL A 2 -10.48 -11.36 -8.00
CA VAL A 2 -9.09 -11.00 -8.35
C VAL A 2 -8.28 -10.55 -7.13
N VAL A 3 -8.88 -9.74 -6.25
CA VAL A 3 -8.23 -9.27 -5.01
C VAL A 3 -7.68 -10.42 -4.15
N ALA A 4 -8.48 -11.46 -3.90
CA ALA A 4 -8.05 -12.61 -3.10
C ALA A 4 -6.87 -13.37 -3.75
N GLN A 5 -6.80 -13.40 -5.08
CA GLN A 5 -5.67 -14.02 -5.79
C GLN A 5 -4.39 -13.18 -5.64
N GLU A 6 -4.50 -11.85 -5.70
CA GLU A 6 -3.35 -10.97 -5.50
C GLU A 6 -2.86 -10.98 -4.05
N ILE A 7 -3.77 -11.05 -3.06
CA ILE A 7 -3.40 -11.25 -1.65
C ILE A 7 -2.62 -12.57 -1.47
N ALA A 8 -3.05 -13.65 -2.14
CA ALA A 8 -2.38 -14.95 -2.05
C ALA A 8 -0.97 -14.98 -2.69
N LYS A 9 -0.61 -13.98 -3.51
CA LYS A 9 0.74 -13.83 -4.09
C LYS A 9 1.70 -13.09 -3.16
N LEU A 10 1.20 -12.44 -2.10
CA LEU A 10 2.04 -11.75 -1.14
C LEU A 10 2.93 -12.75 -0.39
N PRO A 11 4.15 -12.35 0.02
CA PRO A 11 4.99 -13.18 0.87
C PRO A 11 4.24 -13.52 2.16
N ALA A 12 4.37 -14.75 2.64
CA ALA A 12 3.73 -15.17 3.88
C ALA A 12 4.18 -14.26 5.04
N PRO A 13 3.25 -13.70 5.82
CA PRO A 13 3.61 -12.86 6.95
C PRO A 13 4.16 -13.71 8.08
N HIS A 14 5.00 -13.12 8.93
CA HIS A 14 5.64 -13.83 10.03
C HIS A 14 4.64 -14.21 11.13
N GLY A 15 5.00 -15.19 11.96
CA GLY A 15 4.27 -15.50 13.20
C GLY A 15 2.93 -16.22 13.03
N GLY A 16 2.64 -16.79 11.86
CA GLY A 16 1.39 -17.50 11.60
C GLY A 16 0.18 -16.60 11.34
N SER A 17 0.40 -15.28 11.27
CA SER A 17 -0.61 -14.31 10.85
C SER A 17 -1.10 -14.58 9.42
N GLN A 18 -2.23 -13.99 9.06
CA GLN A 18 -2.74 -14.03 7.69
C GLN A 18 -2.95 -12.62 7.15
N TRP A 19 -2.76 -12.49 5.84
CA TRP A 19 -3.14 -11.27 5.13
C TRP A 19 -4.66 -11.15 5.05
N VAL A 20 -5.18 -9.99 5.40
CA VAL A 20 -6.59 -9.63 5.28
C VAL A 20 -6.73 -8.28 4.60
N GLN A 21 -7.77 -8.13 3.79
CA GLN A 21 -8.18 -6.84 3.28
C GLN A 21 -8.70 -5.99 4.45
N VAL A 22 -8.14 -4.80 4.61
CA VAL A 22 -8.49 -3.85 5.68
C VAL A 22 -9.34 -2.73 5.13
N ARG A 23 -8.95 -2.18 3.97
CA ARG A 23 -9.65 -1.08 3.29
C ARG A 23 -9.46 -1.21 1.79
N ASP A 24 -10.30 -0.52 1.04
CA ASP A 24 -10.19 -0.36 -0.39
C ASP A 24 -10.78 0.98 -0.82
N GLY A 25 -10.53 1.35 -2.06
CA GLY A 25 -11.05 2.56 -2.66
C GLY A 25 -10.58 2.73 -4.10
N HIS A 26 -10.89 3.88 -4.68
CA HIS A 26 -10.49 4.22 -6.04
C HIS A 26 -10.42 5.73 -6.24
N THR A 27 -9.80 6.13 -7.34
CA THR A 27 -9.79 7.51 -7.84
C THR A 27 -11.17 7.96 -8.30
N THR A 28 -11.39 9.28 -8.40
CA THR A 28 -12.71 9.84 -8.74
C THR A 28 -13.17 9.44 -10.15
N ASP A 29 -12.23 9.24 -11.08
CA ASP A 29 -12.50 8.70 -12.43
C ASP A 29 -12.83 7.19 -12.45
N CYS A 30 -12.82 6.53 -11.28
CA CYS A 30 -13.06 5.10 -11.08
C CYS A 30 -12.09 4.18 -11.82
N ARG A 31 -10.92 4.68 -12.26
CA ARG A 31 -9.96 3.88 -13.02
C ARG A 31 -8.92 3.20 -12.13
N LEU A 32 -8.24 3.95 -11.26
CA LEU A 32 -7.22 3.40 -10.37
C LEU A 32 -7.87 2.98 -9.05
N HIS A 33 -7.98 1.66 -8.85
CA HIS A 33 -8.48 1.04 -7.63
C HIS A 33 -7.31 0.61 -6.77
N TRP A 34 -7.52 0.57 -5.46
CA TRP A 34 -6.54 0.09 -4.51
C TRP A 34 -7.18 -0.73 -3.40
N VAL A 35 -6.41 -1.66 -2.86
CA VAL A 35 -6.78 -2.48 -1.70
C VAL A 35 -5.63 -2.46 -0.70
N GLN A 36 -5.90 -1.96 0.50
CA GLN A 36 -4.99 -2.01 1.62
C GLN A 36 -5.15 -3.35 2.36
N VAL A 37 -4.03 -4.03 2.54
CA VAL A 37 -3.93 -5.34 3.15
C VAL A 37 -3.09 -5.21 4.42
N GLY A 38 -3.52 -5.87 5.50
CA GLY A 38 -2.84 -5.90 6.79
C GLY A 38 -2.90 -7.30 7.39
N LEU A 39 -2.44 -7.43 8.64
CA LEU A 39 -2.45 -8.71 9.37
C LEU A 39 -3.72 -8.85 10.21
N THR A 40 -4.15 -10.10 10.43
CA THR A 40 -5.31 -10.45 11.28
C THR A 40 -5.20 -9.97 12.73
N ASP A 41 -3.99 -9.83 13.27
CA ASP A 41 -3.71 -9.36 14.63
C ASP A 41 -2.56 -8.32 14.59
N PRO A 42 -2.88 -7.05 14.25
CA PRO A 42 -1.85 -6.04 14.02
C PRO A 42 -1.30 -5.45 15.34
N GLN A 43 0.02 -5.55 15.49
CA GLN A 43 0.83 -4.78 16.44
C GLN A 43 1.28 -3.43 15.82
N PRO A 44 1.76 -2.45 16.60
CA PRO A 44 2.13 -1.13 16.09
C PRO A 44 3.03 -1.15 14.86
N ASN A 45 4.07 -2.00 14.82
CA ASN A 45 4.97 -2.15 13.68
C ASN A 45 4.55 -3.23 12.66
N SER A 46 3.29 -3.67 12.69
CA SER A 46 2.82 -4.68 11.75
C SER A 46 2.88 -4.16 10.33
N VAL A 47 3.41 -5.01 9.45
CA VAL A 47 3.51 -4.70 8.03
C VAL A 47 2.14 -4.77 7.36
N GLY A 48 1.95 -3.88 6.40
CA GLY A 48 0.86 -3.89 5.44
C GLY A 48 1.39 -3.87 4.02
N GLN A 49 0.47 -3.99 3.07
CA GLN A 49 0.75 -3.77 1.66
C GLN A 49 -0.42 -3.04 1.01
N LEU A 50 -0.15 -2.31 -0.05
CA LEU A 50 -1.17 -1.66 -0.86
C LEU A 50 -1.11 -2.23 -2.28
N LEU A 51 -2.21 -2.86 -2.71
CA LEU A 51 -2.38 -3.45 -4.03
C LEU A 51 -3.10 -2.46 -4.93
N PHE A 52 -2.64 -2.28 -6.16
CA PHE A 52 -3.26 -1.40 -7.15
C PHE A 52 -3.82 -2.18 -8.33
N PHE A 53 -4.90 -1.64 -8.91
CA PHE A 53 -5.61 -2.21 -10.04
C PHE A 53 -6.06 -1.11 -11.01
N ASP A 54 -6.02 -1.40 -12.33
CA ASP A 54 -6.86 -0.68 -13.30
C ASP A 54 -8.21 -1.40 -13.33
N ARG A 55 -9.17 -0.85 -12.59
CA ARG A 55 -10.47 -1.47 -12.29
C ARG A 55 -10.29 -2.85 -11.64
N GLN A 56 -10.37 -3.92 -12.44
CA GLN A 56 -10.23 -5.31 -11.97
C GLN A 56 -8.93 -5.96 -12.43
N THR A 57 -8.06 -5.21 -13.13
CA THR A 57 -6.78 -5.72 -13.65
C THR A 57 -5.65 -5.37 -12.66
N PRO A 58 -4.93 -6.36 -12.10
CA PRO A 58 -3.82 -6.10 -11.19
C PRO A 58 -2.71 -5.28 -11.85
N LEU A 59 -2.24 -4.24 -11.17
CA LEU A 59 -1.08 -3.45 -11.58
C LEU A 59 0.16 -3.72 -10.73
N GLY A 60 -0.03 -4.22 -9.50
CA GLY A 60 1.05 -4.59 -8.58
C GLY A 60 0.92 -3.94 -7.21
N THR A 61 1.99 -4.05 -6.42
CA THR A 61 2.08 -3.47 -5.08
C THR A 61 2.66 -2.06 -5.13
N ALA A 62 2.32 -1.23 -4.14
CA ALA A 62 2.86 0.12 -4.01
C ALA A 62 4.37 0.15 -3.69
N THR A 63 4.84 -0.87 -2.98
CA THR A 63 6.25 -1.10 -2.64
C THR A 63 6.64 -2.56 -2.94
N PRO A 64 7.90 -2.87 -3.27
CA PRO A 64 8.32 -4.25 -3.58
C PRO A 64 8.11 -5.24 -2.42
N GLU A 65 8.19 -4.74 -1.19
CA GLU A 65 8.10 -5.54 0.04
C GLU A 65 7.11 -4.87 0.99
N PRO A 66 6.40 -5.63 1.85
CA PRO A 66 5.48 -5.06 2.85
C PRO A 66 6.17 -4.05 3.79
N ARG A 67 5.44 -3.02 4.22
CA ARG A 67 5.95 -1.95 5.09
C ARG A 67 4.95 -1.64 6.20
N PRO A 68 5.41 -1.23 7.40
CA PRO A 68 4.52 -0.74 8.43
C PRO A 68 3.99 0.66 8.08
N TYR A 69 2.96 1.11 8.80
CA TYR A 69 2.45 2.48 8.77
C TYR A 69 2.06 3.04 7.38
N ILE A 70 1.60 2.19 6.46
CA ILE A 70 1.11 2.62 5.14
C ILE A 70 -0.32 3.15 5.28
N ASN A 71 -0.58 4.37 4.81
CA ASN A 71 -1.91 4.98 4.87
C ASN A 71 -2.28 5.68 3.56
N VAL A 72 -3.42 5.32 2.97
CA VAL A 72 -4.01 6.12 1.89
C VAL A 72 -4.68 7.35 2.50
N VAL A 73 -4.26 8.54 2.07
CA VAL A 73 -4.71 9.82 2.64
C VAL A 73 -5.55 10.66 1.69
N ASN A 74 -5.47 10.42 0.38
CA ASN A 74 -6.32 11.10 -0.59
C ASN A 74 -6.53 10.25 -1.86
N ASN A 75 -7.72 10.37 -2.45
CA ASN A 75 -8.05 9.88 -3.78
C ASN A 75 -8.39 11.09 -4.65
N GLY A 76 -7.46 11.48 -5.53
CA GLY A 76 -7.66 12.56 -6.50
C GLY A 76 -8.52 12.13 -7.69
N GLU A 77 -8.41 12.89 -8.77
CA GLU A 77 -9.11 12.58 -10.02
C GLU A 77 -8.58 11.27 -10.64
N ASP A 78 -7.27 11.16 -10.80
CA ASP A 78 -6.54 10.03 -11.43
C ASP A 78 -5.39 9.49 -10.56
N THR A 79 -5.21 10.04 -9.35
CA THR A 79 -4.07 9.77 -8.48
C THR A 79 -4.49 9.33 -7.07
N VAL A 80 -3.73 8.42 -6.48
CA VAL A 80 -3.89 7.98 -5.08
C VAL A 80 -2.68 8.46 -4.29
N THR A 81 -2.92 9.23 -3.24
CA THR A 81 -1.86 9.73 -2.35
C THR A 81 -1.71 8.82 -1.14
N VAL A 82 -0.50 8.33 -0.93
CA VAL A 82 -0.13 7.40 0.14
C VAL A 82 0.92 8.04 1.02
N ASN A 83 0.68 8.04 2.33
CA ASN A 83 1.69 8.34 3.32
C ASN A 83 2.36 7.06 3.80
N TYR A 84 3.69 7.09 3.83
CA TYR A 84 4.55 6.10 4.42
C TYR A 84 5.20 6.69 5.66
N GLN A 85 5.43 5.84 6.65
CA GLN A 85 6.14 6.19 7.86
C GLN A 85 7.02 5.03 8.30
N TRP A 86 8.14 5.31 8.97
CA TRP A 86 9.07 4.31 9.47
C TRP A 86 9.85 4.83 10.68
N GLN A 87 10.37 3.90 11.48
CA GLN A 87 11.22 4.21 12.63
C GLN A 87 12.61 4.64 12.16
N GLN A 88 13.16 5.70 12.75
CA GLN A 88 14.53 6.17 12.56
C GLN A 88 15.26 6.24 13.90
N GLY A 89 16.55 5.87 13.92
CA GLY A 89 17.37 5.94 15.13
C GLY A 89 16.75 5.18 16.30
N GLU A 90 16.40 5.91 17.36
CA GLU A 90 15.85 5.37 18.62
C GLU A 90 14.31 5.42 18.68
N ASP A 91 13.63 5.62 17.54
CA ASP A 91 12.16 5.63 17.49
C ASP A 91 11.57 4.32 18.02
N THR A 92 10.51 4.43 18.83
CA THR A 92 9.71 3.26 19.24
C THR A 92 8.64 2.95 18.19
N PRO A 93 8.08 1.72 18.16
CA PRO A 93 6.97 1.38 17.27
C PRO A 93 5.74 2.30 17.40
N GLU A 94 5.51 2.89 18.57
CA GLU A 94 4.36 3.78 18.82
C GLU A 94 4.61 5.21 18.33
N ALA A 95 5.86 5.59 18.04
CA ALA A 95 6.25 6.95 17.67
C ALA A 95 7.33 7.00 16.56
N PRO A 96 7.10 6.41 15.37
CA PRO A 96 8.00 6.56 14.24
C PRO A 96 8.03 8.00 13.71
N THR A 97 9.19 8.50 13.29
CA THR A 97 9.38 9.91 12.85
C THR A 97 9.72 10.05 11.38
N GLY A 98 10.26 9.01 10.73
CA GLY A 98 10.51 9.01 9.30
C GLY A 98 9.21 9.01 8.52
N ILE A 99 9.02 9.96 7.60
CA ILE A 99 7.79 10.10 6.80
C ILE A 99 8.09 10.37 5.33
N ALA A 100 7.21 9.91 4.45
CA ALA A 100 7.20 10.26 3.04
C ALA A 100 5.79 10.20 2.48
N THR A 101 5.50 11.04 1.49
CA THR A 101 4.24 11.02 0.75
C THR A 101 4.52 10.70 -0.71
N VAL A 102 3.80 9.72 -1.25
CA VAL A 102 3.95 9.28 -2.63
C VAL A 102 2.60 9.24 -3.31
N ARG A 103 2.51 9.85 -4.47
CA ARG A 103 1.34 9.74 -5.35
C ARG A 103 1.55 8.62 -6.35
N PHE A 104 0.54 7.81 -6.53
CA PHE A 104 0.48 6.76 -7.55
C PHE A 104 -0.56 7.11 -8.60
N ARG A 105 -0.26 6.81 -9.86
CA ARG A 105 -1.20 6.91 -10.98
C ARG A 105 -0.97 5.79 -11.96
N ILE A 106 -1.87 5.66 -12.93
CA ILE A 106 -1.66 4.81 -14.10
C ILE A 106 -0.94 5.65 -15.16
N GLY A 107 0.24 5.19 -15.60
CA GLY A 107 1.01 5.82 -16.66
C GLY A 107 0.37 5.65 -18.04
N ASP A 108 0.92 6.35 -19.03
CA ASP A 108 0.44 6.29 -20.41
C ASP A 108 0.60 4.89 -21.03
N ASP A 109 1.54 4.08 -20.50
CA ASP A 109 1.76 2.67 -20.84
C ASP A 109 0.81 1.70 -20.11
N GLY A 110 -0.12 2.21 -19.30
CA GLY A 110 -1.07 1.43 -18.53
C GLY A 110 -0.49 0.81 -17.26
N ARG A 111 0.75 1.13 -16.88
CA ARG A 111 1.40 0.58 -15.67
C ARG A 111 1.23 1.49 -14.47
N LEU A 112 1.37 0.92 -13.27
CA LEU A 112 1.46 1.71 -12.05
C LEU A 112 2.75 2.53 -12.07
N VAL A 113 2.62 3.83 -11.80
CA VAL A 113 3.74 4.77 -11.70
C VAL A 113 3.66 5.49 -10.36
N ALA A 114 4.77 5.45 -9.60
CA ALA A 114 5.01 6.37 -8.51
C ALA A 114 5.45 7.71 -9.10
N VAL A 115 4.65 8.75 -8.89
CA VAL A 115 4.91 10.12 -9.38
C VAL A 115 6.00 10.78 -8.54
N ASP A 116 6.02 10.46 -7.25
CA ASP A 116 7.04 10.92 -6.31
C ASP A 116 8.03 9.78 -6.01
N PRO A 117 9.28 10.07 -5.62
CA PRO A 117 10.24 9.04 -5.26
C PRO A 117 9.72 8.19 -4.10
N LEU A 118 9.84 6.87 -4.23
CA LEU A 118 9.68 6.00 -3.07
C LEU A 118 10.78 6.34 -2.05
N PRO A 119 10.46 6.46 -0.76
CA PRO A 119 11.47 6.64 0.27
C PRO A 119 12.53 5.55 0.18
N SER A 120 13.78 5.91 0.46
CA SER A 120 14.84 4.95 0.73
C SER A 120 14.55 4.32 2.09
N LEU A 121 13.71 3.28 2.07
CA LEU A 121 13.29 2.50 3.22
C LEU A 121 14.28 1.38 3.47
#